data_AF-A0A2A4RWF4-F1
#
_entry.id   AF-A0A2A4RWF4-F1
#
_cell.length_a   1.000
_cell.length_b   1.000
_cell.length_c   1.000
_cell.angle_alpha   90.00
_cell.angle_beta   90.00
_cell.angle_gamma   90.00
#
_symmetry.space_group_name_H-M   'P 1'
#
loop_
_entity.id
_entity.type
_entity.pdbx_description
1 polymer ?
#
loop_
_entity_poly.entity_id
_entity_poly.type
_entity_poly.pdbx_seq_one_letter_code
_entity_poly.pdbx_strand_id
1 'polypeptide(L)'
;MIPTEDVSIKTELPHEQFTNESRLLSDLTVHVDGLQTKFDQIQLKLSEPASFMTDYLDPLGVVIGLLVAIPVFWSWLILMGNRRRQKQLIKSIQNSQGERPMALVVNVGQGDASNQVRAYLASSGGEMELEALHIAALNIDEIADFVQKLRSKRAEFMSKGVGKIHLFYFGPVTGALLVGDVFSNGSVTIYYYQRDTGGYEPWGPLTHPMCL
;
A
#
# COMPACT_ATOMS: atom_id res chain seq x y z
N MET A 1 54.37 40.18 53.45
CA MET A 1 55.15 40.58 54.64
C MET A 1 54.20 41.38 55.53
N ILE A 2 54.18 41.08 56.84
CA ILE A 2 53.39 41.72 57.94
C ILE A 2 51.93 41.23 58.07
N PRO A 3 51.39 40.93 59.27
CA PRO A 3 51.98 40.22 60.41
C PRO A 3 51.05 39.11 60.97
N THR A 4 51.65 38.15 61.68
CA THR A 4 50.99 37.20 62.58
C THR A 4 50.72 37.85 63.93
N GLU A 5 49.48 37.79 64.42
CA GLU A 5 49.11 38.11 65.80
C GLU A 5 48.50 36.87 66.44
N ASP A 6 49.28 36.27 67.35
CA ASP A 6 48.87 35.20 68.25
C ASP A 6 47.97 35.77 69.33
N VAL A 7 46.71 35.33 69.37
CA VAL A 7 45.79 35.58 70.49
C VAL A 7 45.44 34.24 71.13
N SER A 8 46.16 33.92 72.20
CA SER A 8 45.89 32.79 73.08
C SER A 8 44.71 33.13 74.00
N ILE A 9 43.53 32.61 73.69
CA ILE A 9 42.35 32.69 74.57
C ILE A 9 42.25 31.37 75.33
N LYS A 10 42.61 31.41 76.62
CA LYS A 10 42.24 30.41 77.60
C LYS A 10 40.75 30.55 77.89
N THR A 11 39.95 29.60 77.41
CA THR A 11 38.55 29.46 77.79
C THR A 11 38.43 28.24 78.70
N GLU A 12 38.30 28.48 80.00
CA GLU A 12 37.91 27.46 80.98
C GLU A 12 36.48 27.00 80.67
N LEU A 13 36.35 25.71 80.33
CA LEU A 13 35.08 25.05 80.07
C LEU A 13 34.43 24.63 81.40
N PRO A 14 33.17 25.02 81.67
CA PRO A 14 32.42 24.52 82.81
C PRO A 14 32.04 23.06 82.58
N HIS A 15 32.50 22.18 83.47
CA HIS A 15 32.47 20.72 83.33
C HIS A 15 31.11 20.08 83.70
N GLU A 16 29.99 20.80 83.56
CA GLU A 16 28.72 20.41 84.20
C GLU A 16 27.48 20.43 83.26
N GLN A 17 27.66 20.07 81.98
CA GLN A 17 26.52 19.86 81.04
C GLN A 17 26.52 18.51 80.31
N PHE A 18 27.48 17.61 80.57
CA PHE A 18 27.70 16.41 79.75
C PHE A 18 26.79 15.20 80.05
N THR A 19 25.92 15.27 81.06
CA THR A 19 25.09 14.12 81.49
C THR A 19 23.66 14.14 80.97
N ASN A 20 23.21 15.21 80.30
CA ASN A 20 21.85 15.30 79.76
C ASN A 20 21.75 15.12 78.23
N GLU A 21 22.83 15.40 77.49
CA GLU A 21 22.86 15.21 76.03
C GLU A 21 22.94 13.74 75.61
N SER A 22 23.58 12.87 76.40
CA SER A 22 23.70 11.44 76.10
C SER A 22 22.36 10.70 76.15
N ARG A 23 21.41 11.17 76.98
CA ARG A 23 20.04 10.65 77.02
C ARG A 23 19.20 11.12 75.84
N LEU A 24 19.36 12.37 75.42
CA LEU A 24 18.68 12.91 74.24
C LEU A 24 19.17 12.26 72.94
N LEU A 25 20.48 11.98 72.83
CA LEU A 25 21.05 11.29 71.68
C LEU A 25 20.61 9.82 71.60
N SER A 26 20.48 9.11 72.74
CA SER A 26 19.96 7.73 72.73
C SER A 26 18.48 7.65 72.32
N ASP A 27 17.65 8.60 72.73
CA ASP A 27 16.23 8.64 72.36
C ASP A 27 16.05 9.03 70.87
N LEU A 28 16.91 9.92 70.36
CA LEU A 28 16.95 10.26 68.94
C LEU A 28 17.36 9.07 68.06
N THR A 29 18.34 8.26 68.46
CA THR A 29 18.74 7.08 67.69
C THR A 29 17.63 6.03 67.59
N VAL A 30 16.89 5.79 68.68
CA VAL A 30 15.74 4.86 68.68
C VAL A 30 14.61 5.38 67.77
N HIS A 31 14.42 6.70 67.70
CA HIS A 31 13.40 7.30 66.84
C HIS A 31 13.79 7.26 65.34
N VAL A 32 15.08 7.40 65.03
CA VAL A 32 15.60 7.34 63.65
C VAL A 32 15.51 5.91 63.10
N ASP A 33 15.86 4.90 63.89
CA ASP A 33 15.74 3.49 63.45
C ASP A 33 14.27 3.09 63.19
N GLY A 34 13.35 3.59 64.02
CA GLY A 34 11.91 3.41 63.80
C GLY A 34 11.37 4.09 62.54
N LEU A 35 11.96 5.22 62.13
CA LEU A 35 11.61 5.92 60.89
C LEU A 35 12.21 5.23 59.66
N GLN A 36 13.44 4.74 59.74
CA GLN A 36 14.10 3.98 58.67
C GLN A 36 13.29 2.72 58.34
N THR A 37 12.86 1.98 59.36
CA THR A 37 12.06 0.76 59.20
C THR A 37 10.70 1.03 58.56
N LYS A 38 10.06 2.17 58.88
CA LYS A 38 8.81 2.59 58.23
C LYS A 38 9.03 3.02 56.78
N PHE A 39 10.15 3.68 56.49
CA PHE A 39 10.51 4.05 55.12
C PHE A 39 10.75 2.82 54.24
N ASP A 40 11.45 1.81 54.76
CA ASP A 40 11.68 0.56 54.05
C ASP A 40 10.37 -0.21 53.80
N GLN A 41 9.46 -0.23 54.78
CA GLN A 41 8.12 -0.81 54.58
C GLN A 41 7.29 -0.05 53.54
N ILE A 42 7.40 1.28 53.48
CA ILE A 42 6.69 2.09 52.48
C ILE A 42 7.28 1.89 51.09
N GLN A 43 8.60 1.80 50.95
CA GLN A 43 9.28 1.52 49.68
C GLN A 43 8.95 0.12 49.16
N LEU A 44 8.91 -0.89 50.04
CA LEU A 44 8.50 -2.26 49.67
C LEU A 44 7.07 -2.27 49.11
N LYS A 45 6.14 -1.56 49.75
CA LYS A 45 4.73 -1.45 49.34
C LYS A 45 4.52 -0.65 48.05
N LEU A 46 5.44 0.24 47.70
CA LEU A 46 5.42 1.03 46.47
C LEU A 46 6.11 0.33 45.29
N SER A 47 6.90 -0.71 45.53
CA SER A 47 7.55 -1.53 44.48
C SER A 47 6.68 -2.69 43.96
N GLU A 48 5.67 -3.13 44.71
CA GLU A 48 4.71 -4.17 44.27
C GLU A 48 3.91 -3.84 42.99
N PRO A 49 3.51 -2.59 42.67
CA PRO A 49 2.81 -2.30 41.42
C PRO A 49 3.71 -2.36 40.17
N ALA A 50 5.04 -2.38 40.32
CA ALA A 50 5.95 -2.40 39.18
C ALA A 50 6.05 -3.79 38.52
N SER A 51 5.97 -4.87 39.32
CA SER A 51 6.00 -6.24 38.79
C SER A 51 4.68 -6.65 38.13
N PHE A 52 3.54 -6.14 38.62
CA PHE A 52 2.24 -6.40 38.00
C PHE A 52 2.16 -5.85 36.57
N MET A 53 2.77 -4.69 36.31
CA MET A 53 2.78 -4.12 34.97
C MET A 53 3.58 -5.00 33.99
N THR A 54 4.79 -5.43 34.36
CA THR A 54 5.63 -6.26 33.48
C THR A 54 5.07 -7.67 33.28
N ASP A 55 4.46 -8.26 34.31
CA ASP A 55 4.01 -9.66 34.24
C ASP A 55 2.72 -9.83 33.42
N TYR A 56 1.87 -8.80 33.33
CA TYR A 56 0.57 -8.90 32.66
C TYR A 56 0.42 -8.03 31.40
N LEU A 57 1.03 -6.84 31.31
CA LEU A 57 0.89 -6.00 30.11
C LEU A 57 1.72 -6.51 28.93
N ASP A 58 2.93 -7.02 29.17
CA ASP A 58 3.80 -7.54 28.11
C ASP A 58 3.16 -8.71 27.33
N PRO A 59 2.65 -9.78 27.97
CA PRO A 59 2.02 -10.87 27.22
C PRO A 59 0.71 -10.43 26.54
N LEU A 60 -0.04 -9.49 27.12
CA LEU A 60 -1.28 -9.00 26.52
C LEU A 60 -1.03 -8.22 25.23
N GLY A 61 0.02 -7.40 25.21
CA GLY A 61 0.45 -6.66 24.02
C GLY A 61 0.84 -7.60 22.87
N VAL A 62 1.54 -8.70 23.18
CA VAL A 62 1.92 -9.71 22.19
C VAL A 62 0.67 -10.40 21.60
N VAL A 63 -0.31 -10.76 22.43
CA VAL A 63 -1.55 -11.41 21.96
C VAL A 63 -2.37 -10.48 21.07
N ILE A 64 -2.55 -9.22 21.47
CA ILE A 64 -3.28 -8.23 20.67
C ILE A 64 -2.54 -7.96 19.34
N GLY A 65 -1.22 -7.83 19.38
CA GLY A 65 -0.40 -7.65 18.20
C GLY A 65 -0.52 -8.82 17.22
N LEU A 66 -0.51 -10.06 17.72
CA LEU A 66 -0.68 -11.26 16.91
C LEU A 66 -2.08 -11.31 16.27
N LEU A 67 -3.12 -10.97 17.03
CA LEU A 67 -4.50 -10.97 16.55
C LEU A 67 -4.71 -9.96 15.40
N VAL A 68 -4.07 -8.79 15.48
CA VAL A 68 -4.11 -7.76 14.41
C VAL A 68 -3.22 -8.13 13.21
N ALA A 69 -2.12 -8.85 13.41
CA ALA A 69 -1.22 -9.24 12.33
C ALA A 69 -1.82 -10.29 11.37
N ILE A 70 -2.69 -11.16 11.87
CA ILE A 70 -3.33 -12.22 11.08
C ILE A 70 -4.09 -11.68 9.85
N PRO A 71 -5.04 -10.72 9.95
CA PRO A 71 -5.79 -10.23 8.79
C PRO A 71 -4.91 -9.47 7.78
N VAL A 72 -3.86 -8.79 8.24
CA VAL A 72 -2.89 -8.11 7.37
C VAL A 72 -2.11 -9.14 6.55
N PHE A 73 -1.61 -10.19 7.21
CA PHE A 73 -0.90 -11.27 6.53
C PHE A 73 -1.81 -12.03 5.55
N TRP A 74 -3.07 -12.25 5.93
CA TRP A 74 -4.05 -12.92 5.07
C TRP A 74 -4.38 -12.09 3.82
N SER A 75 -4.54 -10.78 3.97
CA SER A 75 -4.75 -9.85 2.84
C SER A 75 -3.57 -9.85 1.87
N TRP A 76 -2.34 -9.88 2.39
CA TRP A 76 -1.13 -9.96 1.56
C TRP A 76 -1.08 -11.29 0.78
N LEU A 77 -1.35 -12.42 1.44
CA LEU A 77 -1.38 -13.75 0.82
C LEU A 77 -2.37 -13.81 -0.36
N ILE A 78 -3.58 -13.26 -0.18
CA ILE A 78 -4.62 -13.21 -1.23
C ILE A 78 -4.15 -12.34 -2.41
N LEU A 79 -3.59 -11.17 -2.15
CA LEU A 79 -3.12 -10.26 -3.20
C LEU A 79 -2.01 -10.92 -4.05
N MET A 80 -1.13 -11.69 -3.43
CA MET A 80 -0.05 -12.40 -4.11
C MET A 80 -0.56 -13.56 -4.98
N GLY A 81 -1.60 -14.26 -4.54
CA GLY A 81 -2.26 -15.33 -5.31
C GLY A 81 -2.94 -14.83 -6.58
N ASN A 82 -3.62 -13.68 -6.50
CA ASN A 82 -4.33 -13.09 -7.63
C ASN A 82 -3.40 -12.68 -8.78
N ARG A 83 -2.19 -12.18 -8.47
CA ARG A 83 -1.17 -11.83 -9.48
C ARG A 83 -0.75 -13.04 -10.32
N ARG A 84 -0.65 -14.24 -9.72
CA ARG A 84 -0.27 -15.45 -10.45
C ARG A 84 -1.39 -15.91 -11.39
N ARG A 85 -2.63 -15.85 -10.93
CA ARG A 85 -3.81 -16.21 -11.75
C ARG A 85 -3.99 -15.26 -12.94
N GLN A 86 -3.80 -13.95 -12.74
CA GLN A 86 -3.84 -12.97 -13.83
C GLN A 86 -2.77 -13.27 -14.90
N LYS A 87 -1.54 -13.58 -14.50
CA LYS A 87 -0.48 -13.95 -15.45
C LYS A 87 -0.83 -15.20 -16.25
N GLN A 88 -1.43 -16.20 -15.61
CA GLN A 88 -1.85 -17.42 -16.29
C GLN A 88 -3.01 -17.18 -17.26
N LEU A 89 -4.00 -16.35 -16.89
CA LEU A 89 -5.10 -15.96 -17.76
C LEU A 89 -4.62 -15.14 -18.96
N ILE A 90 -3.72 -14.19 -18.76
CA ILE A 90 -3.12 -13.41 -19.86
C ILE A 90 -2.37 -14.35 -20.80
N LYS A 91 -1.60 -15.30 -20.26
CA LYS A 91 -0.85 -16.27 -21.05
C LYS A 91 -1.76 -17.24 -21.81
N SER A 92 -2.85 -17.71 -21.22
CA SER A 92 -3.81 -18.57 -21.91
C SER A 92 -4.57 -17.81 -22.99
N ILE A 93 -4.89 -16.53 -22.77
CA ILE A 93 -5.52 -15.66 -23.78
C ILE A 93 -4.54 -15.33 -24.91
N GLN A 94 -3.25 -15.10 -24.60
CA GLN A 94 -2.21 -14.96 -25.61
C GLN A 94 -2.07 -16.23 -26.46
N ASN A 95 -2.18 -17.41 -25.84
CA ASN A 95 -2.01 -18.70 -26.51
C ASN A 95 -3.29 -19.25 -27.17
N SER A 96 -4.49 -18.79 -26.79
CA SER A 96 -5.73 -19.10 -27.51
C SER A 96 -5.80 -18.19 -28.73
N GLN A 97 -5.02 -18.57 -29.74
CA GLN A 97 -5.09 -18.04 -31.08
C GLN A 97 -6.47 -18.36 -31.64
N GLY A 98 -7.37 -17.38 -31.67
CA GLY A 98 -8.46 -17.41 -32.64
C GLY A 98 -7.84 -17.48 -34.03
N GLU A 99 -8.44 -18.25 -34.94
CA GLU A 99 -7.86 -18.60 -36.26
C GLU A 99 -7.50 -17.37 -37.12
N ARG A 100 -8.01 -16.18 -36.79
CA ARG A 100 -7.71 -14.89 -37.44
C ARG A 100 -7.76 -13.73 -36.44
N PRO A 101 -6.62 -13.30 -35.87
CA PRO A 101 -6.57 -12.11 -35.02
C PRO A 101 -6.59 -10.83 -35.87
N MET A 102 -7.22 -9.77 -35.37
CA MET A 102 -7.27 -8.47 -36.02
C MET A 102 -7.02 -7.34 -35.02
N ALA A 103 -6.27 -6.31 -35.41
CA ALA A 103 -6.02 -5.13 -34.60
C ALA A 103 -6.98 -4.01 -34.99
N LEU A 104 -7.67 -3.45 -34.00
CA LEU A 104 -8.52 -2.28 -34.15
C LEU A 104 -7.94 -1.11 -33.36
N VAL A 105 -7.63 -0.03 -34.07
CA VAL A 105 -7.20 1.23 -33.47
C VAL A 105 -8.37 2.21 -33.51
N VAL A 106 -8.80 2.69 -32.35
CA VAL A 106 -9.81 3.74 -32.25
C VAL A 106 -9.15 5.02 -31.76
N ASN A 107 -9.02 5.99 -32.66
CA ASN A 107 -8.48 7.32 -32.37
C ASN A 107 -9.63 8.32 -32.28
N VAL A 108 -9.82 8.94 -31.12
CA VAL A 108 -10.79 9.99 -30.86
C VAL A 108 -10.03 11.24 -30.43
N GLY A 109 -10.02 12.28 -31.26
CA GLY A 109 -9.31 13.53 -31.01
C GLY A 109 -8.22 13.82 -32.04
N GLN A 110 -7.35 14.77 -31.69
CA GLN A 110 -6.16 15.11 -32.47
C GLN A 110 -5.05 14.11 -32.15
N GLY A 111 -4.80 13.18 -33.07
CA GLY A 111 -3.75 12.20 -32.94
C GLY A 111 -4.00 10.98 -33.80
N ASP A 112 -2.92 10.34 -34.22
CA ASP A 112 -2.98 9.06 -34.91
C ASP A 112 -1.98 8.08 -34.28
N ALA A 113 -2.51 7.13 -33.52
CA ALA A 113 -1.72 6.06 -32.92
C ALA A 113 -1.44 4.91 -33.91
N SER A 114 -2.00 4.94 -35.13
CA SER A 114 -1.94 3.80 -36.06
C SER A 114 -0.51 3.40 -36.43
N ASN A 115 0.39 4.38 -36.59
CA ASN A 115 1.80 4.10 -36.89
C ASN A 115 2.53 3.46 -35.70
N GLN A 116 2.23 3.88 -34.47
CA GLN A 116 2.83 3.30 -33.26
C GLN A 116 2.33 1.86 -33.05
N VAL A 117 1.04 1.63 -33.26
CA VAL A 117 0.45 0.28 -33.20
C VAL A 117 1.03 -0.61 -34.29
N ARG A 118 1.19 -0.11 -35.52
CA ARG A 118 1.83 -0.85 -36.61
C ARG A 118 3.27 -1.25 -36.26
N ALA A 119 4.05 -0.32 -35.71
CA ALA A 119 5.43 -0.60 -35.26
C ALA A 119 5.45 -1.66 -34.14
N TYR A 120 4.53 -1.56 -33.18
CA TYR A 120 4.37 -2.54 -32.11
C TYR A 120 4.03 -3.93 -32.66
N LEU A 121 3.04 -4.03 -33.55
CA LEU A 121 2.63 -5.30 -34.16
C LEU A 121 3.78 -5.95 -34.93
N ALA A 122 4.51 -5.17 -35.73
CA ALA A 122 5.69 -5.64 -36.46
C ALA A 122 6.77 -6.21 -35.52
N SER A 123 7.00 -5.56 -34.37
CA SER A 123 7.97 -6.06 -33.37
C SER A 123 7.49 -7.30 -32.61
N SER A 124 6.17 -7.50 -32.51
CA SER A 124 5.57 -8.62 -31.76
C SER A 124 5.55 -9.96 -32.51
N GLY A 125 5.98 -9.97 -33.79
CA GLY A 125 6.14 -11.19 -34.59
C GLY A 125 4.86 -11.78 -35.17
N GLY A 126 3.73 -11.08 -35.07
CA GLY A 126 2.46 -11.50 -35.67
C GLY A 126 2.09 -10.66 -36.89
N GLU A 127 1.83 -11.31 -38.03
CA GLU A 127 1.09 -10.68 -39.13
C GLU A 127 -0.38 -10.57 -38.73
N MET A 128 -0.77 -9.36 -38.34
CA MET A 128 -2.14 -9.02 -37.95
C MET A 128 -2.66 -7.89 -38.82
N GLU A 129 -3.85 -8.06 -39.39
CA GLU A 129 -4.52 -7.00 -40.16
C GLU A 129 -4.88 -5.85 -39.20
N LEU A 130 -4.55 -4.62 -39.60
CA LEU A 130 -4.72 -3.41 -38.81
C LEU A 130 -5.81 -2.53 -39.44
N GLU A 131 -6.88 -2.30 -38.70
CA GLU A 131 -7.98 -1.42 -39.07
C GLU A 131 -8.02 -0.22 -38.13
N ALA A 132 -8.10 0.98 -38.69
CA ALA A 132 -8.11 2.23 -37.92
C ALA A 132 -9.45 2.95 -38.09
N LEU A 133 -10.06 3.33 -36.97
CA LEU A 133 -11.22 4.20 -36.91
C LEU A 133 -10.77 5.55 -36.32
N HIS A 134 -10.78 6.59 -37.13
CA HIS A 134 -10.42 7.94 -36.72
C HIS A 134 -11.64 8.85 -36.63
N ILE A 135 -11.74 9.58 -35.54
CA ILE A 135 -12.82 10.54 -35.26
C ILE A 135 -12.19 11.79 -34.66
N ALA A 136 -12.46 12.95 -35.25
CA ALA A 136 -11.81 14.20 -34.89
C ALA A 136 -12.20 14.68 -33.48
N ALA A 137 -13.46 14.53 -33.09
CA ALA A 137 -13.98 14.91 -31.78
C ALA A 137 -15.18 14.04 -31.41
N LEU A 138 -15.47 13.90 -30.11
CA LEU A 138 -16.65 13.22 -29.62
C LEU A 138 -17.58 14.24 -28.97
N ASN A 139 -18.53 14.75 -29.77
CA ASN A 139 -19.61 15.61 -29.28
C ASN A 139 -20.87 14.80 -28.98
N ILE A 140 -21.77 15.36 -28.16
CA ILE A 140 -23.03 14.69 -27.76
C ILE A 140 -23.85 14.27 -28.98
N ASP A 141 -23.98 15.16 -29.97
CA ASP A 141 -24.76 14.92 -31.18
C ASP A 141 -24.13 13.84 -32.09
N GLU A 142 -22.84 13.58 -31.94
CA GLU A 142 -22.07 12.63 -32.75
C GLU A 142 -21.93 11.25 -32.07
N ILE A 143 -22.41 11.10 -30.83
CA ILE A 143 -22.33 9.83 -30.09
C ILE A 143 -23.07 8.71 -30.83
N ALA A 144 -24.27 9.00 -31.35
CA ALA A 144 -25.06 7.99 -32.06
C ALA A 144 -24.34 7.48 -33.31
N ASP A 145 -23.77 8.40 -34.10
CA ASP A 145 -23.00 8.08 -35.29
C ASP A 145 -21.71 7.33 -34.95
N PHE A 146 -21.05 7.70 -33.85
CA PHE A 146 -19.87 6.98 -33.37
C PHE A 146 -20.21 5.54 -33.01
N VAL A 147 -21.26 5.33 -32.21
CA VAL A 147 -21.72 3.98 -31.83
C VAL A 147 -22.11 3.18 -33.08
N GLN A 148 -22.77 3.82 -34.05
CA GLN A 148 -23.12 3.15 -35.31
C GLN A 148 -21.87 2.73 -36.10
N LYS A 149 -20.85 3.59 -36.21
CA LYS A 149 -19.57 3.25 -36.84
C LYS A 149 -18.87 2.08 -36.14
N LEU A 150 -18.87 2.06 -34.81
CA LEU A 150 -18.32 0.94 -34.02
C LEU A 150 -19.08 -0.36 -34.29
N ARG A 151 -20.42 -0.31 -34.32
CA ARG A 151 -21.26 -1.47 -34.62
C ARG A 151 -21.03 -1.98 -36.05
N SER A 152 -20.91 -1.09 -37.02
CA SER A 152 -20.57 -1.44 -38.40
C SER A 152 -19.21 -2.10 -38.50
N LYS A 153 -18.18 -1.57 -37.84
CA LYS A 153 -16.84 -2.19 -37.81
C LYS A 153 -16.85 -3.56 -37.12
N ARG A 154 -17.60 -3.69 -36.02
CA ARG A 154 -17.80 -4.99 -35.37
C ARG A 154 -18.47 -5.99 -36.32
N ALA A 155 -19.53 -5.60 -37.00
CA ALA A 155 -20.23 -6.46 -37.96
C ALA A 155 -19.30 -6.87 -39.13
N GLU A 156 -18.48 -5.96 -39.62
CA GLU A 156 -17.44 -6.24 -40.62
C GLU A 156 -16.48 -7.33 -40.13
N PHE A 157 -15.95 -7.21 -38.91
CA PHE A 157 -15.02 -8.18 -38.35
C PHE A 157 -15.66 -9.56 -38.16
N MET A 158 -16.92 -9.59 -37.69
CA MET A 158 -17.67 -10.85 -37.57
C MET A 158 -17.88 -11.50 -38.95
N SER A 159 -18.17 -10.70 -39.99
CA SER A 159 -18.33 -11.21 -41.36
C SER A 159 -17.05 -11.79 -41.96
N LYS A 160 -15.88 -11.24 -41.56
CA LYS A 160 -14.55 -11.75 -41.93
C LYS A 160 -14.14 -13.00 -41.13
N GLY A 161 -14.93 -13.41 -40.12
CA GLY A 161 -14.62 -14.53 -39.23
C GLY A 161 -13.49 -14.22 -38.25
N VAL A 162 -13.33 -12.95 -37.84
CA VAL A 162 -12.31 -12.55 -36.85
C VAL A 162 -12.65 -13.17 -35.50
N GLY A 163 -11.79 -14.09 -35.04
CA GLY A 163 -11.98 -14.78 -33.76
C GLY A 163 -11.48 -13.99 -32.55
N LYS A 164 -10.59 -13.01 -32.75
CA LYS A 164 -9.99 -12.22 -31.67
C LYS A 164 -9.65 -10.81 -32.14
N ILE A 165 -10.05 -9.81 -31.36
CA ILE A 165 -9.80 -8.39 -31.64
C ILE A 165 -8.78 -7.85 -30.63
N HIS A 166 -7.69 -7.28 -31.13
CA HIS A 166 -6.70 -6.54 -30.34
C HIS A 166 -7.06 -5.06 -30.41
N LEU A 167 -7.66 -4.55 -29.34
CA LEU A 167 -8.19 -3.19 -29.28
C LEU A 167 -7.15 -2.22 -28.70
N PHE A 168 -6.83 -1.19 -29.48
CA PHE A 168 -6.00 -0.07 -29.09
C PHE A 168 -6.86 1.19 -29.07
N TYR A 169 -6.97 1.85 -27.92
CA TYR A 169 -7.81 3.03 -27.77
C TYR A 169 -6.96 4.27 -27.47
N PHE A 170 -7.23 5.36 -28.18
CA PHE A 170 -6.62 6.66 -27.94
C PHE A 170 -7.71 7.74 -27.95
N GLY A 171 -7.98 8.34 -26.80
CA GLY A 171 -9.03 9.35 -26.68
C GLY A 171 -9.57 9.56 -25.27
N PRO A 172 -10.69 10.29 -25.12
CA PRO A 172 -11.34 10.51 -23.83
C PRO A 172 -12.00 9.23 -23.28
N VAL A 173 -12.05 9.11 -21.95
CA VAL A 173 -12.61 7.93 -21.26
C VAL A 173 -14.04 7.60 -21.72
N THR A 174 -14.85 8.61 -22.02
CA THR A 174 -16.23 8.42 -22.53
C THR A 174 -16.26 7.59 -23.81
N GLY A 175 -15.33 7.83 -24.75
CA GLY A 175 -15.26 7.05 -25.98
C GLY A 175 -14.81 5.61 -25.71
N ALA A 176 -13.89 5.41 -24.75
CA ALA A 176 -13.48 4.07 -24.33
C ALA A 176 -14.65 3.25 -23.75
N LEU A 177 -15.55 3.89 -22.98
CA LEU A 177 -16.74 3.25 -22.44
C LEU A 177 -17.70 2.80 -23.55
N LEU A 178 -17.95 3.64 -24.55
CA LEU A 178 -18.79 3.30 -25.70
C LEU A 178 -18.20 2.16 -26.53
N VAL A 179 -16.88 2.16 -26.73
CA VAL A 179 -16.17 1.05 -27.37
C VAL A 179 -16.33 -0.23 -26.53
N GLY A 180 -16.14 -0.14 -25.22
CA GLY A 180 -16.33 -1.26 -24.29
C GLY A 180 -17.74 -1.85 -24.36
N ASP A 181 -18.77 -1.01 -24.42
CA ASP A 181 -20.17 -1.44 -24.56
C ASP A 181 -20.39 -2.20 -25.88
N VAL A 182 -19.98 -1.62 -27.01
CA VAL A 182 -20.18 -2.23 -28.34
C VAL A 182 -19.42 -3.54 -28.50
N PHE A 183 -18.23 -3.67 -27.89
CA PHE A 183 -17.36 -4.84 -28.04
C PHE A 183 -17.44 -5.84 -26.87
N SER A 184 -18.26 -5.58 -25.85
CA SER A 184 -18.40 -6.39 -24.63
C SER A 184 -18.66 -7.89 -24.89
N ASN A 185 -19.45 -8.21 -25.92
CA ASN A 185 -19.85 -9.57 -26.26
C ASN A 185 -18.86 -10.32 -27.19
N GLY A 186 -17.59 -9.94 -27.22
CA GLY A 186 -16.59 -10.54 -28.12
C GLY A 186 -15.27 -10.89 -27.42
N SER A 187 -14.44 -11.70 -28.08
CA SER A 187 -13.07 -11.98 -27.65
C SER A 187 -12.18 -10.77 -27.99
N VAL A 188 -12.16 -9.78 -27.09
CA VAL A 188 -11.41 -8.54 -27.26
C VAL A 188 -10.32 -8.43 -26.21
N THR A 189 -9.07 -8.21 -26.62
CA THR A 189 -7.94 -7.93 -25.73
C THR A 189 -7.60 -6.45 -25.79
N ILE A 190 -7.54 -5.78 -24.65
CA ILE A 190 -7.25 -4.35 -24.56
C ILE A 190 -5.75 -4.14 -24.40
N TYR A 191 -5.23 -3.13 -25.12
CA TYR A 191 -3.85 -2.69 -25.01
C TYR A 191 -3.78 -1.27 -24.46
N TYR A 192 -2.88 -1.08 -23.51
CA TYR A 192 -2.59 0.21 -22.91
C TYR A 192 -1.23 0.72 -23.38
N TYR A 193 -1.15 2.02 -23.67
CA TYR A 193 0.10 2.67 -24.00
C TYR A 193 0.81 3.13 -22.74
N GLN A 194 1.96 2.53 -22.45
CA GLN A 194 2.78 2.89 -21.30
C GLN A 194 3.79 3.96 -21.71
N ARG A 195 3.63 5.17 -21.16
CA ARG A 195 4.46 6.33 -21.51
C ARG A 195 5.93 6.15 -21.12
N ASP A 196 6.20 5.43 -20.03
CA ASP A 196 7.56 5.27 -19.49
C ASP A 196 8.44 4.40 -20.39
N THR A 197 7.84 3.37 -20.99
CA THR A 197 8.54 2.41 -21.87
C THR A 197 8.35 2.76 -23.35
N GLY A 198 7.42 3.67 -23.68
CA GLY A 198 7.06 4.02 -25.05
C GLY A 198 6.40 2.89 -25.84
N GLY A 199 5.82 1.90 -25.15
CA GLY A 199 5.31 0.67 -25.74
C GLY A 199 3.87 0.35 -25.34
N TYR A 200 3.29 -0.65 -26.02
CA TYR A 200 1.98 -1.18 -25.66
C TYR A 200 2.10 -2.43 -24.79
N GLU A 201 1.28 -2.49 -23.74
CA GLU A 201 1.14 -3.65 -22.88
C GLU A 201 -0.29 -4.21 -22.96
N PRO A 202 -0.48 -5.54 -23.10
CA PRO A 202 -1.81 -6.14 -23.00
C PRO A 202 -2.32 -6.06 -21.57
N TRP A 203 -3.45 -5.39 -21.37
CA TRP A 203 -4.12 -5.29 -20.06
C TRP A 203 -5.06 -6.46 -19.76
N GLY A 204 -5.40 -7.25 -20.78
CA GLY A 204 -6.25 -8.43 -20.65
C GLY A 204 -7.52 -8.34 -21.49
N PRO A 205 -8.43 -9.31 -21.31
CA PRO A 205 -9.68 -9.34 -22.06
C PRO A 205 -10.65 -8.27 -21.57
N LEU A 206 -11.46 -7.74 -22.49
CA LEU A 206 -12.50 -6.75 -22.18
C LEU A 206 -13.60 -7.34 -21.29
N THR A 207 -13.98 -8.58 -21.54
CA THR A 207 -14.89 -9.36 -20.70
C THR A 207 -14.15 -10.55 -20.14
N HIS A 208 -14.23 -10.73 -18.82
CA HIS A 208 -13.78 -11.97 -18.22
C HIS A 208 -14.64 -13.12 -18.75
N PRO A 209 -14.05 -14.28 -19.12
CA PRO A 209 -14.85 -15.45 -19.37
C PRO A 209 -15.66 -15.71 -18.11
N MET A 210 -17.00 -15.61 -18.22
CA MET A 210 -17.84 -16.14 -17.16
C MET A 210 -17.48 -17.62 -17.05
N CYS A 211 -16.99 -18.03 -15.87
CA CYS A 211 -16.92 -19.43 -15.54
C CYS A 211 -18.35 -19.96 -15.61
N LEU A 212 -18.69 -20.59 -16.73
CA LEU A 212 -19.86 -21.46 -16.85
C LEU A 212 -19.61 -22.75 -16.07
#